data_AF-A0A1H2WP72-F1
#
_entry.id   AF-A0A1H2WP72-F1
#
_cell.length_a   1.000
_cell.length_b   1.000
_cell.length_c   1.000
_cell.angle_alpha   90.00
_cell.angle_beta   90.00
_cell.angle_gamma   90.00
#
_symmetry.space_group_name_H-M   'P 1'
#
loop_
_entity.id
_entity.type
_entity.pdbx_description
1 polymer ?
#
loop_
_entity_poly.entity_id
_entity_poly.type
_entity_poly.pdbx_seq_one_letter_code
_entity_poly.pdbx_strand_id
1 'polypeptide(L)'
;MNNLSFDINSSKDFLNKLIEDFKDYLKSDNSSRMALNCAMTSWHLSEWVFHEYELGGQFSKIKDFQKHLKELCPSLQIMHDISNGSKHYKLNTHKPKVKETERKTGTFDKTFDFSFDRTMLKIVMPNNQIAVFDEELEKTIAFWKEFMNNLDS
;
A
#
# COMPACT_ATOMS: atom_id res chain seq x y z
N MET A 1 7.02 1.88 22.80
CA MET A 1 6.49 2.63 21.64
C MET A 1 7.37 3.84 21.37
N ASN A 2 7.46 4.26 20.11
CA ASN A 2 8.21 5.44 19.71
C ASN A 2 7.37 6.70 19.95
N ASN A 3 7.93 7.76 20.56
CA ASN A 3 7.23 9.04 20.80
C ASN A 3 7.37 10.01 19.61
N LEU A 4 7.88 9.54 18.47
CA LEU A 4 8.19 10.34 17.28
C LEU A 4 7.20 10.10 16.13
N SER A 5 5.92 9.87 16.46
CA SER A 5 4.84 9.60 15.49
C SER A 5 3.61 10.50 15.67
N PHE A 6 3.78 11.65 16.33
CA PHE A 6 2.68 12.54 16.74
C PHE A 6 1.62 11.74 17.53
N ASP A 7 0.35 11.81 17.13
CA ASP A 7 -0.77 11.17 17.82
C ASP A 7 -0.99 9.70 17.44
N ILE A 8 -0.14 9.12 16.59
CA ILE A 8 -0.23 7.71 16.20
C ILE A 8 0.43 6.89 17.31
N ASN A 9 -0.40 6.18 18.08
CA ASN A 9 0.02 5.42 19.25
C ASN A 9 -0.20 3.91 19.11
N SER A 10 -0.78 3.44 18.01
CA SER A 10 -0.97 2.01 17.77
C SER A 10 -1.00 1.72 16.27
N SER A 11 -0.85 0.45 15.92
CA SER A 11 -1.14 -0.07 14.59
C SER A 11 -2.58 0.25 14.19
N LYS A 12 -3.52 0.28 15.16
CA LYS A 12 -4.92 0.65 14.93
C LYS A 12 -5.05 2.12 14.57
N ASP A 13 -4.35 3.02 15.26
CA ASP A 13 -4.29 4.44 14.90
C ASP A 13 -3.67 4.63 13.51
N PHE A 14 -2.62 3.85 13.21
CA PHE A 14 -1.94 3.96 11.91
C PHE A 14 -2.81 3.43 10.76
N LEU A 15 -3.62 2.39 11.01
CA LEU A 15 -4.63 1.90 10.08
C LEU A 15 -5.77 2.91 9.90
N ASN A 16 -6.24 3.55 10.98
CA ASN A 16 -7.24 4.61 10.89
C ASN A 16 -6.73 5.79 10.07
N LYS A 17 -5.47 6.21 10.28
CA LYS A 17 -4.82 7.21 9.41
C LYS A 17 -4.82 6.77 7.95
N LEU A 18 -4.46 5.52 7.65
CA LEU A 18 -4.48 5.00 6.27
C LEU A 18 -5.88 5.11 5.65
N ILE A 19 -6.91 4.78 6.40
CA ILE A 19 -8.30 4.83 5.94
C ILE A 19 -8.71 6.27 5.63
N GLU A 20 -8.37 7.24 6.48
CA GLU A 20 -8.68 8.66 6.21
C GLU A 20 -7.85 9.21 5.04
N ASP A 21 -6.55 8.90 4.97
CA ASP A 21 -5.69 9.27 3.84
C ASP A 21 -6.22 8.71 2.52
N PHE A 22 -6.74 7.48 2.52
CA PHE A 22 -7.34 6.87 1.34
C PHE A 22 -8.64 7.56 0.93
N LYS A 23 -9.50 7.93 1.89
CA LYS A 23 -10.72 8.72 1.60
C LYS A 23 -10.39 10.05 0.95
N ASP A 24 -9.35 10.73 1.42
CA ASP A 24 -8.91 11.99 0.83
C ASP A 24 -8.25 11.79 -0.53
N TYR A 25 -7.49 10.70 -0.71
CA TYR A 25 -6.93 10.33 -2.01
C TYR A 25 -8.03 10.12 -3.06
N LEU A 26 -9.12 9.43 -2.72
CA LEU A 26 -10.23 9.19 -3.64
C LEU A 26 -10.91 10.49 -4.13
N LYS A 27 -10.78 11.58 -3.37
CA LYS A 27 -11.28 12.93 -3.73
C LYS A 27 -10.25 13.79 -4.47
N SER A 28 -9.03 13.29 -4.67
CA SER A 28 -7.86 14.08 -5.10
C SER A 28 -7.53 14.02 -6.59
N ASP A 29 -8.43 13.51 -7.44
CA ASP A 29 -8.13 13.16 -8.84
C ASP A 29 -6.89 12.26 -8.97
N ASN A 30 -6.84 11.21 -8.13
CA ASN A 30 -5.76 10.23 -8.12
C ASN A 30 -4.36 10.87 -8.01
N SER A 31 -4.18 11.68 -6.96
CA SER A 31 -2.91 12.35 -6.66
C SER A 31 -1.80 11.35 -6.30
N SER A 32 -0.71 11.36 -7.07
CA SER A 32 0.45 10.49 -6.82
C SER A 32 1.07 10.71 -5.44
N ARG A 33 1.08 11.95 -4.94
CA ARG A 33 1.62 12.29 -3.61
C ARG A 33 0.84 11.59 -2.50
N MET A 34 -0.49 11.60 -2.61
CA MET A 34 -1.38 11.01 -1.60
C MET A 34 -1.38 9.48 -1.70
N ALA A 35 -1.39 8.94 -2.92
CA ALA A 35 -1.19 7.51 -3.16
C ALA A 35 0.10 7.01 -2.53
N LEU A 36 1.20 7.73 -2.70
CA LEU A 36 2.48 7.34 -2.14
C LEU A 36 2.46 7.26 -0.61
N ASN A 37 1.86 8.25 0.06
CA ASN A 37 1.68 8.23 1.51
C ASN A 37 0.80 7.05 1.96
N CYS A 38 -0.26 6.71 1.21
CA CYS A 38 -1.08 5.53 1.49
C CYS A 38 -0.27 4.23 1.33
N ALA A 39 0.50 4.09 0.26
CA ALA A 39 1.33 2.92 0.00
C ALA A 39 2.37 2.70 1.10
N MET A 40 3.08 3.76 1.49
CA MET A 40 4.04 3.72 2.60
C MET A 40 3.36 3.30 3.90
N THR A 41 2.25 3.95 4.25
CA THR A 41 1.51 3.64 5.48
C THR A 41 1.02 2.18 5.48
N SER A 42 0.40 1.75 4.39
CA SER A 42 -0.08 0.36 4.21
C SER A 42 1.04 -0.67 4.33
N TRP A 43 2.23 -0.37 3.85
CA TRP A 43 3.38 -1.27 3.96
C TRP A 43 3.95 -1.29 5.39
N HIS A 44 4.15 -0.11 5.97
CA HIS A 44 4.78 0.04 7.29
C HIS A 44 3.89 -0.39 8.46
N LEU A 45 2.58 -0.57 8.25
CA LEU A 45 1.70 -1.28 9.19
C LEU A 45 2.26 -2.66 9.59
N SER A 46 3.00 -3.34 8.69
CA SER A 46 3.66 -4.59 9.01
C SER A 46 4.67 -4.48 10.16
N GLU A 47 5.35 -3.35 10.30
CA GLU A 47 6.30 -3.15 11.40
C GLU A 47 5.56 -2.86 12.71
N TRP A 48 4.50 -2.03 12.65
CA TRP A 48 3.69 -1.72 13.82
C TRP A 48 3.03 -2.97 14.40
N VAL A 49 2.35 -3.75 13.56
CA VAL A 49 1.66 -4.97 13.99
C VAL A 49 2.66 -6.00 14.54
N PHE A 50 3.81 -6.19 13.88
CA PHE A 50 4.82 -7.14 14.35
C PHE A 50 5.31 -6.84 15.77
N HIS A 51 5.55 -5.56 16.06
CA HIS A 51 6.07 -5.11 17.34
C HIS A 51 5.00 -4.98 18.42
N GLU A 52 3.80 -4.52 18.08
CA GLU A 52 2.71 -4.31 19.04
C GLU A 52 2.13 -5.63 19.55
N TYR A 53 1.98 -6.63 18.68
CA TYR A 53 1.45 -7.96 19.05
C TYR A 53 2.56 -8.96 19.40
N GLU A 54 3.80 -8.50 19.61
CA GLU A 54 4.95 -9.31 20.01
C GLU A 54 5.14 -10.60 19.18
N LEU A 55 4.95 -10.52 17.86
CA LEU A 55 4.93 -11.67 16.96
C LEU A 55 6.30 -12.36 16.77
N GLY A 56 7.33 -11.94 17.52
CA GLY A 56 8.66 -12.54 17.51
C GLY A 56 8.70 -14.02 17.92
N GLY A 57 7.71 -14.48 18.69
CA GLY A 57 7.55 -15.90 19.02
C GLY A 57 7.08 -16.77 17.85
N GLN A 58 6.35 -16.19 16.90
CA GLN A 58 5.84 -16.88 15.70
C GLN A 58 6.77 -16.69 14.50
N PHE A 59 7.37 -15.50 14.38
CA PHE A 59 8.28 -15.15 13.30
C PHE A 59 9.60 -14.66 13.87
N SER A 60 10.68 -15.39 13.58
CA SER A 60 12.01 -15.10 14.12
C SER A 60 12.52 -13.70 13.78
N LYS A 61 12.11 -13.18 12.61
CA LYS A 61 12.48 -11.87 12.10
C LYS A 61 11.28 -11.22 11.45
N ILE A 62 11.23 -9.89 11.51
CA ILE A 62 10.22 -9.07 10.81
C ILE A 62 10.15 -9.39 9.31
N LYS A 63 11.28 -9.76 8.69
CA LYS A 63 11.31 -10.14 7.27
C LYS A 63 10.51 -11.42 6.97
N ASP A 64 10.48 -12.36 7.91
CA ASP A 64 9.72 -13.61 7.77
C ASP A 64 8.22 -13.31 7.86
N PHE A 65 7.84 -12.47 8.83
CA PHE A 65 6.47 -11.97 8.96
C PHE A 65 6.02 -11.20 7.70
N GLN A 66 6.83 -10.26 7.24
CA GLN A 66 6.59 -9.49 6.01
C GLN A 66 6.48 -10.37 4.76
N LYS A 67 7.22 -11.49 4.70
CA LYS A 67 7.07 -12.47 3.62
C LYS A 67 5.72 -13.17 3.72
N HIS A 68 5.35 -13.64 4.91
CA HIS A 68 4.06 -14.28 5.17
C HIS A 68 2.88 -13.37 4.82
N LEU A 69 2.92 -12.09 5.22
CA LEU A 69 1.88 -11.11 4.86
C LEU A 69 1.70 -10.96 3.34
N LYS A 70 2.77 -11.02 2.55
CA LYS A 70 2.70 -10.93 1.08
C LYS A 70 2.14 -12.19 0.43
N GLU A 71 2.25 -13.34 1.11
CA GLU A 71 1.62 -14.58 0.67
C GLU A 71 0.10 -14.53 0.93
N LEU A 72 -0.31 -13.97 2.07
CA LEU A 72 -1.72 -13.76 2.40
C LEU A 72 -2.38 -12.65 1.58
N CYS A 73 -1.67 -11.53 1.36
CA CYS A 73 -2.14 -10.38 0.60
C CYS A 73 -1.08 -9.94 -0.42
N PRO A 74 -1.13 -10.46 -1.67
CA PRO A 74 -0.19 -10.09 -2.72
C PRO A 74 -0.12 -8.58 -3.01
N SER A 75 -1.21 -7.84 -2.80
CA SER A 75 -1.25 -6.38 -2.95
C SER A 75 -0.29 -5.66 -1.99
N LEU A 76 0.07 -6.24 -0.84
CA LEU A 76 1.12 -5.69 0.03
C LEU A 76 2.51 -5.71 -0.62
N GLN A 77 2.78 -6.63 -1.55
CA GLN A 77 4.02 -6.58 -2.33
C GLN A 77 4.07 -5.34 -3.22
N ILE A 78 2.94 -4.93 -3.80
CA ILE A 78 2.84 -3.72 -4.61
C ILE A 78 3.11 -2.49 -3.73
N MET A 79 2.47 -2.40 -2.56
CA MET A 79 2.69 -1.29 -1.61
C MET A 79 4.16 -1.22 -1.15
N HIS A 80 4.78 -2.37 -0.89
CA HIS A 80 6.20 -2.47 -0.57
C HIS A 80 7.10 -1.97 -1.71
N ASP A 81 6.81 -2.36 -2.95
CA ASP A 81 7.57 -1.95 -4.13
C ASP A 81 7.49 -0.44 -4.36
N ILE A 82 6.28 0.14 -4.29
CA ILE A 82 6.05 1.59 -4.41
C ILE A 82 6.77 2.35 -3.30
N SER A 83 6.63 1.89 -2.05
CA SER A 83 7.28 2.50 -0.89
C SER A 83 8.81 2.51 -1.05
N ASN A 84 9.41 1.39 -1.43
CA ASN A 84 10.86 1.32 -1.63
C ASN A 84 11.33 2.13 -2.86
N GLY A 85 10.56 2.12 -3.96
CA GLY A 85 10.87 2.87 -5.17
C GLY A 85 10.96 4.37 -4.93
N SER A 86 10.13 4.91 -4.03
CA SER A 86 10.19 6.33 -3.66
C SER A 86 11.34 6.69 -2.71
N LYS A 87 11.80 5.73 -1.89
CA LYS A 87 12.87 5.94 -0.90
C LYS A 87 14.26 5.86 -1.53
N HIS A 88 14.43 5.00 -2.54
CA HIS A 88 15.73 4.69 -3.11
C HIS A 88 15.84 5.20 -4.54
N TYR A 89 16.72 6.18 -4.76
CA TYR A 89 17.04 6.69 -6.09
C TYR A 89 17.54 5.59 -7.06
N LYS A 90 18.18 4.54 -6.52
CA LYS A 90 18.50 3.29 -7.24
C LYS A 90 18.14 2.09 -6.38
N LEU A 91 17.42 1.13 -6.95
CA LEU A 91 17.05 -0.12 -6.30
C LEU A 91 18.21 -1.11 -6.43
N ASN A 92 19.18 -1.05 -5.50
CA ASN A 92 20.36 -1.94 -5.52
C ASN A 92 20.14 -3.26 -4.76
N THR A 93 19.24 -3.28 -3.78
CA THR A 93 19.02 -4.41 -2.86
C THR A 93 17.63 -5.02 -2.95
N HIS A 94 16.61 -4.20 -3.22
CA HIS A 94 15.24 -4.66 -3.43
C HIS A 94 15.00 -4.98 -4.90
N LYS A 95 14.47 -6.17 -5.20
CA LYS A 95 14.03 -6.55 -6.55
C LYS A 95 12.51 -6.37 -6.63
N PRO A 96 12.02 -5.25 -7.17
CA PRO A 96 10.58 -5.02 -7.26
C PRO A 96 9.94 -6.09 -8.16
N LYS A 97 8.72 -6.49 -7.81
CA LYS A 97 7.85 -7.28 -8.68
C LYS A 97 6.99 -6.39 -9.56
N VAL A 98 6.78 -5.13 -9.21
CA VAL A 98 6.21 -4.12 -10.12
C VAL A 98 7.23 -3.74 -11.19
N LYS A 99 6.81 -3.70 -12.46
CA LYS A 99 7.64 -3.29 -13.60
C LYS A 99 7.70 -1.76 -13.70
N GLU A 100 6.55 -1.10 -13.60
CA GLU A 100 6.42 0.34 -13.78
C GLU A 100 5.16 0.87 -13.08
N THR A 101 5.18 2.15 -12.69
CA THR A 101 3.99 2.88 -12.20
C THR A 101 3.83 4.17 -12.98
N GLU A 102 2.62 4.48 -13.42
CA GLU A 102 2.33 5.65 -14.27
C GLU A 102 1.02 6.33 -13.83
N ARG A 103 0.99 7.67 -13.83
CA ARG A 103 -0.26 8.42 -13.77
C ARG A 103 -0.77 8.66 -15.19
N LYS A 104 -1.84 7.97 -15.58
CA LYS A 104 -2.55 8.28 -16.82
C LYS A 104 -3.55 9.39 -16.54
N THR A 105 -3.41 10.52 -17.21
CA THR A 105 -4.44 11.56 -17.24
C THR A 105 -5.37 11.27 -18.42
N GLY A 106 -6.69 11.30 -18.21
CA GLY A 106 -7.65 11.19 -19.31
C GLY A 106 -7.55 12.40 -20.24
N THR A 107 -7.60 12.18 -21.55
CA THR A 107 -7.67 13.26 -22.54
C THR A 107 -9.11 13.24 -23.05
N PHE A 108 -9.85 14.32 -22.79
CA PHE A 108 -11.25 14.47 -23.20
C PHE A 108 -11.36 14.39 -24.73
N ASP A 109 -11.55 13.20 -25.30
CA ASP A 109 -11.79 13.00 -26.73
C ASP A 109 -13.24 12.59 -26.97
N LYS A 110 -13.96 13.42 -27.73
CA LYS A 110 -15.41 13.34 -28.00
C LYS A 110 -15.85 12.15 -28.86
N THR A 111 -15.10 11.05 -28.86
CA THR A 111 -15.32 9.91 -29.76
C THR A 111 -15.24 8.61 -28.97
N PHE A 112 -16.40 8.19 -28.45
CA PHE A 112 -16.78 6.79 -28.18
C PHE A 112 -15.80 5.95 -27.32
N ASP A 113 -15.78 6.17 -26.01
CA ASP A 113 -15.85 5.11 -24.96
C ASP A 113 -15.88 5.79 -23.57
N PHE A 114 -17.02 5.73 -22.86
CA PHE A 114 -17.20 6.41 -21.56
C PHE A 114 -16.39 5.77 -20.42
N SER A 115 -15.70 4.65 -20.64
CA SER A 115 -15.10 3.87 -19.56
C SER A 115 -13.60 4.12 -19.30
N PHE A 116 -12.88 4.84 -20.17
CA PHE A 116 -11.41 4.96 -20.10
C PHE A 116 -10.85 6.35 -19.82
N ASP A 117 -11.73 7.33 -19.56
CA ASP A 117 -11.34 8.75 -19.45
C ASP A 117 -11.21 9.26 -18.00
N ARG A 118 -11.03 8.34 -17.04
CA ARG A 118 -10.72 8.70 -15.66
C ARG A 118 -9.20 8.75 -15.48
N THR A 119 -8.70 9.84 -14.90
CA THR A 119 -7.33 9.87 -14.36
C THR A 119 -7.12 8.66 -13.46
N MET A 120 -6.01 7.94 -13.59
CA MET A 120 -5.73 6.77 -12.74
C MET A 120 -4.23 6.58 -12.52
N LEU A 121 -3.89 5.93 -11.41
CA LEU A 121 -2.53 5.44 -11.16
C LEU A 121 -2.46 3.97 -11.54
N LYS A 122 -1.76 3.70 -12.65
CA LYS A 122 -1.55 2.36 -13.19
C LYS A 122 -0.30 1.73 -12.60
N ILE A 123 -0.40 0.43 -12.37
CA ILE A 123 0.71 -0.43 -11.95
C ILE A 123 0.86 -1.50 -13.02
N VAL A 124 2.00 -1.52 -13.69
CA VAL A 124 2.31 -2.51 -14.72
C VAL A 124 3.09 -3.64 -14.06
N MET A 125 2.58 -4.86 -14.16
CA MET A 125 3.22 -6.07 -13.68
C MET A 125 4.20 -6.63 -14.74
N PRO A 126 5.13 -7.55 -14.40
CA PRO A 126 6.15 -8.03 -15.34
C PRO A 126 5.58 -8.78 -16.55
N ASN A 127 4.40 -9.39 -16.37
CA ASN A 127 3.63 -10.04 -17.43
C ASN A 127 2.75 -9.06 -18.23
N ASN A 128 2.96 -7.75 -18.07
CA ASN A 128 2.19 -6.65 -18.65
C ASN A 128 0.70 -6.61 -18.22
N GLN A 129 0.30 -7.34 -17.18
CA GLN A 129 -0.98 -7.10 -16.54
C GLN A 129 -1.00 -5.72 -15.89
N ILE A 130 -2.15 -5.05 -15.94
CA ILE A 130 -2.35 -3.73 -15.35
C ILE A 130 -3.20 -3.91 -14.10
N ALA A 131 -2.71 -3.41 -12.97
CA ALA A 131 -3.48 -3.20 -11.76
C ALA A 131 -3.72 -1.70 -11.54
N VAL A 132 -4.80 -1.35 -10.86
CA VAL A 132 -5.14 0.05 -10.51
C VAL A 132 -4.86 0.27 -9.03
N PHE A 133 -4.19 1.38 -8.70
CA PHE A 133 -3.70 1.61 -7.34
C PHE A 133 -4.80 1.65 -6.26
N ASP A 134 -5.95 2.27 -6.54
CA ASP A 134 -7.07 2.34 -5.60
C ASP A 134 -7.63 0.96 -5.26
N GLU A 135 -7.83 0.12 -6.27
CA GLU A 135 -8.27 -1.27 -6.08
C GLU A 135 -7.26 -2.09 -5.27
N GLU A 136 -5.97 -1.95 -5.56
CA GLU A 136 -4.93 -2.67 -4.82
C GLU A 136 -4.79 -2.19 -3.37
N LEU A 137 -4.94 -0.90 -3.13
CA LEU A 137 -4.90 -0.33 -1.78
C LEU A 137 -6.15 -0.69 -0.98
N GLU A 138 -7.32 -0.76 -1.61
CA GLU A 138 -8.54 -1.21 -0.94
C GLU A 138 -8.41 -2.66 -0.44
N LYS A 139 -7.79 -3.54 -1.23
CA LYS A 139 -7.46 -4.92 -0.83
C LYS A 139 -6.55 -4.95 0.40
N THR A 140 -5.51 -4.09 0.46
CA THR A 140 -4.62 -4.08 1.63
C THR A 140 -5.28 -3.51 2.88
N ILE A 141 -6.14 -2.49 2.73
CA ILE A 141 -6.93 -1.95 3.85
C ILE A 141 -7.90 -3.00 4.39
N ALA A 142 -8.61 -3.72 3.51
CA ALA A 142 -9.51 -4.80 3.90
C ALA A 142 -8.75 -5.91 4.64
N PHE A 143 -7.61 -6.34 4.08
CA PHE A 143 -6.73 -7.31 4.70
C PHE A 143 -6.29 -6.86 6.10
N TRP A 144 -5.82 -5.62 6.27
CA TRP A 144 -5.35 -5.15 7.57
C TRP A 144 -6.46 -5.10 8.62
N LYS A 145 -7.67 -4.67 8.24
CA LYS A 145 -8.83 -4.68 9.13
C LYS A 145 -9.13 -6.10 9.63
N GLU A 146 -9.18 -7.06 8.71
CA GLU A 146 -9.47 -8.45 9.06
C GLU A 146 -8.34 -9.07 9.91
N PHE A 147 -7.09 -8.89 9.48
CA PHE A 147 -5.92 -9.44 10.14
C PHE A 147 -5.82 -8.96 11.59
N MET A 148 -6.00 -7.66 11.83
CA MET A 148 -5.93 -7.10 13.18
C MET A 148 -7.13 -7.49 14.04
N ASN A 149 -8.34 -7.54 13.48
CA ASN A 149 -9.51 -8.04 14.22
C ASN A 149 -9.30 -9.49 14.71
N ASN A 150 -8.65 -10.34 13.90
CA ASN A 150 -8.33 -11.71 14.28
C ASN A 150 -7.25 -11.82 15.35
N LEU A 151 -6.37 -10.81 15.49
CA LEU A 151 -5.38 -10.76 16.57
C LEU A 151 -5.96 -10.26 17.89
N ASP A 152 -6.99 -9.42 17.84
CA ASP A 152 -7.71 -8.89 19.00
C ASP A 152 -8.77 -9.87 19.57
N SER A 153 -9.05 -10.96 18.86
CA SER A 153 -10.05 -11.99 19.22
C SER A 153 -9.46 -13.09 20.10
#